data_AF-A0A1A2YMI0-F1
#
_entry.id   AF-A0A1A2YMI0-F1
#
_cell.length_a   1.000
_cell.length_b   1.000
_cell.length_c   1.000
_cell.angle_alpha   90.00
_cell.angle_beta   90.00
_cell.angle_gamma   90.00
#
_symmetry.space_group_name_H-M   'P 1'
#
loop_
_entity.id
_entity.type
_entity.pdbx_description
1 polymer ?
#
loop_
_entity_poly.entity_id
_entity_poly.type
_entity_poly.pdbx_seq_one_letter_code
_entity_poly.pdbx_strand_id
1 'polypeptide(L)' 'MRIEFDAAHCVGHALCAAAGPDVYHLDDTGYCIPPEGEVAAAFIDQAHRGADACPERAITVIERSTPD' A
#
# COMPACT_ATOMS: atom_id res chain seq x y z
N MET A 1 7.97 -3.06 8.29
CA MET A 1 7.67 -1.90 7.42
C MET A 1 6.24 -1.45 7.66
N ARG A 2 5.92 -0.17 7.38
CA ARG A 2 4.56 0.38 7.44
C ARG A 2 4.22 1.03 6.10
N ILE A 3 2.94 1.10 5.77
CA ILE A 3 2.43 1.85 4.63
C ILE A 3 1.89 3.19 5.11
N GLU A 4 2.33 4.27 4.49
CA GLU A 4 1.64 5.55 4.53
C GLU A 4 0.79 5.70 3.28
N PHE A 5 -0.45 6.15 3.48
CA PHE A 5 -1.45 6.24 2.43
C PHE A 5 -2.08 7.63 2.42
N ASP A 6 -2.03 8.29 1.27
CA ASP A 6 -2.68 9.57 1.03
C ASP A 6 -3.99 9.36 0.26
N ALA A 7 -5.09 9.33 1.01
CA ALA A 7 -6.41 9.12 0.45
C ALA A 7 -6.85 10.22 -0.53
N ALA A 8 -6.31 11.44 -0.41
CA ALA A 8 -6.68 12.55 -1.29
C ALA A 8 -6.16 12.37 -2.73
N HIS A 9 -5.06 11.64 -2.89
CA HIS A 9 -4.46 11.33 -4.19
C HIS A 9 -4.90 9.96 -4.75
N CYS A 10 -5.64 9.15 -3.98
CA CYS A 10 -6.18 7.90 -4.51
C CYS A 10 -7.38 8.20 -5.43
N VAL A 11 -7.29 7.79 -6.70
CA VAL A 11 -8.36 7.97 -7.70
C VAL A 11 -8.93 6.65 -8.23
N GLY A 12 -8.71 5.54 -7.51
CA GLY A 12 -9.36 4.26 -7.83
C GLY A 12 -8.78 3.47 -9.00
N HIS A 13 -7.47 3.60 -9.30
CA HIS A 13 -6.81 2.83 -10.37
C HIS A 13 -6.75 1.31 -10.14
N ALA A 14 -6.93 0.84 -8.89
CA ALA A 14 -6.87 -0.57 -8.48
C ALA A 14 -5.53 -1.32 -8.73
N LEU A 15 -4.49 -0.65 -9.26
CA LEU A 15 -3.21 -1.28 -9.59
C LEU A 15 -2.43 -1.77 -8.36
N CYS A 16 -2.59 -1.10 -7.21
CA CYS A 16 -1.97 -1.54 -5.96
C CYS A 16 -2.45 -2.94 -5.54
N ALA A 17 -3.76 -3.18 -5.56
CA ALA A 17 -4.36 -4.48 -5.26
C ALA A 17 -4.01 -5.54 -6.31
N ALA A 18 -3.85 -5.16 -7.58
CA ALA A 18 -3.40 -6.10 -8.61
C ALA A 18 -1.94 -6.54 -8.42
N ALA A 19 -1.05 -5.64 -7.97
CA ALA A 19 0.38 -5.90 -7.82
C ALA A 19 0.78 -6.45 -6.43
N GLY A 20 -0.03 -6.19 -5.41
CA GLY A 20 0.16 -6.64 -4.02
C GLY A 20 -1.16 -7.04 -3.34
N PRO A 21 -1.85 -8.10 -3.82
CA PRO A 21 -3.20 -8.47 -3.35
C PRO A 21 -3.28 -8.88 -1.88
N ASP A 22 -2.17 -9.31 -1.28
CA ASP A 22 -2.13 -9.68 0.14
C ASP A 22 -1.86 -8.48 1.08
N VAL A 23 -1.66 -7.28 0.51
CA VAL A 23 -1.34 -6.05 1.23
C VAL A 23 -2.37 -4.96 1.01
N TYR A 24 -2.84 -4.82 -0.24
CA TYR A 24 -3.73 -3.75 -0.65
C TYR A 24 -5.12 -4.31 -0.95
N HIS A 25 -6.10 -3.80 -0.20
CA HIS A 25 -7.51 -4.14 -0.41
C HIS A 25 -8.25 -2.91 -0.93
N LEU A 26 -9.28 -3.16 -1.72
CA LEU A 26 -10.13 -2.12 -2.27
C LEU A 26 -11.47 -2.12 -1.55
N ASP A 27 -12.09 -0.94 -1.43
CA ASP A 27 -13.48 -0.84 -1.05
C ASP A 27 -14.41 -1.20 -2.22
N ASP A 28 -15.72 -1.20 -1.95
CA ASP A 28 -16.75 -1.55 -2.94
C ASP A 28 -16.81 -0.58 -4.14
N THR A 29 -16.12 0.56 -4.06
CA THR A 29 -16.04 1.57 -5.12
C THR A 29 -14.71 1.54 -5.87
N GLY A 30 -13.79 0.63 -5.52
CA GLY A 30 -12.51 0.43 -6.19
C GLY A 30 -11.37 1.32 -5.67
N TYR A 31 -11.57 2.03 -4.57
CA TYR A 31 -10.53 2.82 -3.92
C TYR A 31 -9.72 1.96 -2.96
N CYS A 32 -8.43 2.26 -2.83
CA CYS A 32 -7.59 1.54 -1.88
C CYS A 32 -8.02 1.88 -0.44
N ILE A 33 -8.27 0.85 0.36
CA ILE A 33 -8.43 0.98 1.81
C ILE A 33 -7.02 1.19 2.38
N PRO A 34 -6.82 2.17 3.29
CA PRO A 34 -5.53 2.38 3.94
C PRO A 34 -5.06 1.09 4.64
N PRO A 35 -3.89 0.52 4.27
CA PRO A 35 -3.38 -0.65 4.95
C PRO A 35 -3.01 -0.31 6.39
N GLU A 36 -3.55 -1.07 7.35
CA GLU A 36 -3.32 -0.83 8.78
C GLU A 36 -2.15 -1.67 9.32
N GLY A 37 -1.42 -1.11 10.28
CA GLY A 37 -0.41 -1.85 11.04
C GLY A 37 0.90 -2.11 10.28
N GLU A 38 1.54 -3.23 10.62
CA GLU A 38 2.81 -3.64 10.02
C GLU A 38 2.60 -4.61 8.86
N VAL A 39 3.35 -4.39 7.80
CA VAL A 39 3.45 -5.35 6.70
C VAL A 39 4.26 -6.55 7.18
N ALA A 40 3.65 -7.74 7.14
CA ALA A 40 4.32 -8.98 7.45
C ALA A 40 5.53 -9.21 6.52
N ALA A 41 6.59 -9.83 7.04
CA ALA A 41 7.83 -10.04 6.28
C ALA A 41 7.60 -10.78 4.95
N ALA A 42 6.65 -11.71 4.91
CA ALA A 42 6.29 -12.46 3.70
C ALA A 42 5.66 -11.60 2.59
N PHE A 43 5.21 -10.38 2.90
CA PHE A 43 4.51 -9.48 1.97
C PHE A 43 5.27 -8.17 1.69
N ILE A 44 6.53 -8.06 2.13
CA ILE A 44 7.36 -6.87 1.87
C ILE A 44 7.48 -6.60 0.37
N ASP A 45 7.77 -7.61 -0.45
CA ASP A 45 7.86 -7.45 -1.90
C ASP A 45 6.52 -7.00 -2.52
N GLN A 46 5.41 -7.52 -2.00
CA GLN A 46 4.08 -7.11 -2.46
C GLN A 46 3.76 -5.66 -2.07
N ALA A 47 4.16 -5.22 -0.89
CA ALA A 47 4.01 -3.82 -0.47
C ALA A 47 4.78 -2.89 -1.40
N HIS A 48 6.04 -3.20 -1.72
CA HIS A 48 6.80 -2.39 -2.68
C HIS A 48 6.17 -2.39 -4.08
N ARG A 49 5.80 -3.56 -4.61
CA ARG A 49 5.15 -3.64 -5.93
C ARG A 49 3.84 -2.86 -6.00
N GLY A 50 2.99 -2.93 -4.98
CA GLY A 50 1.72 -2.20 -4.98
C GLY A 50 1.89 -0.70 -4.80
N ALA A 51 2.90 -0.25 -4.06
CA ALA A 51 3.27 1.16 -3.99
C ALA A 51 3.80 1.69 -5.34
N ASP A 52 4.73 0.97 -5.99
CA ASP A 52 5.31 1.33 -7.28
C ASP A 52 4.27 1.34 -8.41
N ALA A 53 3.24 0.50 -8.31
CA ALA A 53 2.16 0.43 -9.28
C ALA A 53 1.19 1.62 -9.19
N CYS A 54 1.24 2.44 -8.13
CA CYS A 54 0.34 3.58 -7.95
C CYS A 54 0.78 4.79 -8.80
N PRO A 55 0.02 5.18 -9.86
CA PRO A 55 0.42 6.30 -10.72
C PRO A 55 0.43 7.64 -9.99
N GLU A 56 -0.49 7.80 -9.02
CA GLU A 56 -0.68 9.02 -8.22
C GLU A 56 0.29 9.12 -7.04
N ARG A 57 1.12 8.09 -6.80
CA ARG A 57 2.04 8.02 -5.65
C ARG A 57 1.34 8.22 -4.31
N ALA A 58 0.09 7.76 -4.20
CA ALA A 58 -0.71 7.81 -2.98
C ALA A 58 -0.22 6.82 -1.89
N ILE A 59 0.78 5.99 -2.16
CA ILE A 59 1.25 4.92 -1.29
C ILE A 59 2.77 5.06 -1.11
N THR A 60 3.24 5.10 0.14
CA THR A 60 4.67 5.09 0.48
C THR A 60 4.97 3.95 1.45
N VAL A 61 6.00 3.14 1.15
CA VAL A 61 6.49 2.09 2.06
C VAL A 61 7.61 2.67 2.92
N ILE A 62 7.45 2.60 4.23
CA ILE A 62 8.39 3.15 5.21
C ILE A 62 9.03 2.01 5.99
N GLU A 63 10.36 1.99 5.99
CA GLU A 63 11.13 1.17 6.89
C GLU A 63 11.04 1.74 8.31
N ARG A 64 10.68 0.89 9.27
CA ARG A 64 10.82 1.27 10.67
C ARG A 64 12.24 0.89 11.09
N SER A 65 13.10 1.88 11.25
CA SER A 65 14.24 1.73 12.14
C SER A 65 13.71 1.44 13.55
N THR A 66 14.20 0.39 14.20
CA THR A 66 13.97 0.21 15.64
C THR A 66 14.49 1.45 16.38
N PRO A 67 13.73 2.02 17.34
CA PRO A 67 14.34 2.94 18.27
C PRO A 67 15.41 2.16 19.06
N ASP A 68 16.60 2.76 19.16
CA ASP A 68 17.72 2.30 20.00
C ASP A 68 17.29 2.19 21.48
#